data_AF-A0A930T399-F1
#
_entry.id   AF-A0A930T399-F1
#
_cell.length_a   1.000
_cell.length_b   1.000
_cell.length_c   1.000
_cell.angle_alpha   90.00
_cell.angle_beta   90.00
_cell.angle_gamma   90.00
#
_symmetry.space_group_name_H-M   'P 1'
#
loop_
_entity.id
_entity.type
_entity.pdbx_description
1 polymer ?
#
loop_
_entity_poly.entity_id
_entity_poly.type
_entity_poly.pdbx_seq_one_letter_code
_entity_poly.pdbx_strand_id
1 'polypeptide(L)'
;MQKNIRDIISRDIVDHPFTDYWDIFILKHQHPINILFHILGILIFYTSILSTFWFQNLWFLCALPLTQLVGLVGHLLFEHNHINIQDAIFSWRASRCLARMLWRLFIGKYQQDIQQRRNILYNYRNLL
;
A
#
# COMPACT_ATOMS: atom_id res chain seq x y z
N MET A 1 24.97 16.53 3.42
CA MET A 1 24.73 15.56 2.33
C MET A 1 23.25 15.20 2.37
N GLN A 2 22.44 15.85 1.54
CA GLN A 2 20.98 15.73 1.54
C GLN A 2 20.66 14.34 0.96
N LYS A 3 20.39 13.37 1.84
CA LYS A 3 19.95 12.03 1.45
C LYS A 3 18.59 12.25 0.77
N ASN A 4 18.59 12.31 -0.55
CA ASN A 4 17.38 12.35 -1.36
C ASN A 4 16.56 11.16 -0.87
N ILE A 5 15.45 11.41 -0.16
CA ILE A 5 14.68 10.39 0.54
C ILE A 5 13.97 9.59 -0.54
N ARG A 6 14.70 8.71 -1.23
CA ARG A 6 14.13 7.66 -2.08
C ARG A 6 13.14 6.91 -1.20
N ASP A 7 11.95 6.65 -1.73
CA ASP A 7 10.84 6.05 -0.98
C ASP A 7 11.33 4.73 -0.33
N ILE A 8 11.62 4.76 0.98
CA ILE A 8 12.30 3.66 1.69
C ILE A 8 11.39 2.42 1.70
N ILE A 9 11.91 1.26 1.26
CA ILE A 9 11.18 -0.02 1.29
C ILE A 9 11.16 -0.60 2.71
N SER A 10 12.34 -0.70 3.35
CA SER A 10 12.52 -1.16 4.73
C SER A 10 13.78 -0.56 5.35
N ARG A 11 13.99 -0.71 6.67
CA ARG A 11 15.23 -0.25 7.34
C ARG A 11 16.48 -0.97 6.81
N ASP A 12 16.30 -2.20 6.34
CA ASP A 12 17.39 -3.07 5.88
C ASP A 12 17.63 -2.93 4.36
N ILE A 13 16.79 -2.16 3.66
CA ILE A 13 16.90 -1.85 2.23
C ILE A 13 17.13 -0.33 2.11
N VAL A 14 18.40 0.07 2.31
CA VAL A 14 18.80 1.48 2.26
C VAL A 14 18.98 1.99 0.81
N ASP A 15 19.30 1.09 -0.12
CA ASP A 15 19.37 1.38 -1.55
C ASP A 15 18.67 0.28 -2.37
N HIS A 16 18.15 0.66 -3.54
CA HIS A 16 17.40 -0.20 -4.44
C HIS A 16 17.42 0.33 -5.88
N PRO A 17 17.23 -0.54 -6.89
CA PRO A 17 17.26 -0.12 -8.30
C PRO A 17 15.95 0.54 -8.77
N PHE A 18 14.90 0.54 -7.94
CA PHE A 18 13.58 1.00 -8.35
C PHE A 18 13.48 2.52 -8.46
N THR A 19 12.83 2.98 -9.53
CA THR A 19 12.54 4.39 -9.82
C THR A 19 11.04 4.69 -9.80
N ASP A 20 10.19 3.69 -10.03
CA ASP A 20 8.74 3.81 -9.93
C ASP A 20 8.27 3.51 -8.49
N TYR A 21 7.40 4.38 -7.98
CA TYR A 21 6.74 4.19 -6.69
C TYR A 21 5.94 2.89 -6.62
N TRP A 22 5.38 2.44 -7.75
CA TRP A 22 4.65 1.18 -7.82
C TRP A 22 5.50 -0.02 -7.37
N ASP A 23 6.77 -0.06 -7.77
CA ASP A 23 7.65 -1.16 -7.41
C ASP A 23 7.91 -1.19 -5.90
N ILE A 24 8.10 -0.01 -5.30
CA ILE A 24 8.28 0.18 -3.86
C ILE A 24 6.99 -0.16 -3.12
N PHE A 25 5.84 0.27 -3.64
CA PHE A 25 4.52 -0.01 -3.10
C PHE A 25 4.26 -1.52 -3.04
N ILE A 26 4.52 -2.27 -4.12
CA ILE A 26 4.36 -3.73 -4.12
C ILE A 26 5.26 -4.36 -3.05
N LEU A 27 6.51 -3.91 -2.93
CA LEU A 27 7.44 -4.46 -1.95
C LEU A 27 7.02 -4.21 -0.50
N LYS A 28 6.25 -3.14 -0.25
CA LYS A 28 5.65 -2.83 1.05
C LYS A 28 4.30 -3.53 1.33
N HIS A 29 3.68 -4.12 0.31
CA HIS A 29 2.32 -4.69 0.39
C HIS A 29 2.32 -6.13 -0.14
N GLN A 30 3.10 -7.00 0.48
CA GLN A 30 3.27 -8.38 0.04
C GLN A 30 2.48 -9.36 0.89
N HIS A 31 2.28 -9.02 2.17
CA HIS A 31 1.65 -9.94 3.10
C HIS A 31 0.16 -10.09 2.77
N PRO A 32 -0.36 -11.32 2.58
CA PRO A 32 -1.75 -11.54 2.15
C PRO A 32 -2.77 -10.94 3.14
N ILE A 33 -2.46 -10.99 4.44
CA ILE A 33 -3.31 -10.37 5.46
C ILE A 33 -3.28 -8.83 5.36
N ASN A 34 -2.12 -8.22 5.11
CA ASN A 34 -2.02 -6.77 4.91
C ASN A 34 -2.87 -6.34 3.69
N ILE A 35 -2.74 -7.08 2.59
CA ILE A 35 -3.57 -6.88 1.38
C ILE A 35 -5.06 -6.96 1.73
N LEU A 36 -5.48 -7.95 2.54
CA LEU A 36 -6.87 -8.07 2.98
C LEU A 36 -7.34 -6.85 3.78
N PHE A 37 -6.51 -6.34 4.71
CA PHE A 37 -6.82 -5.11 5.44
C PHE A 37 -7.02 -3.91 4.51
N HIS A 38 -6.18 -3.77 3.47
CA HIS A 38 -6.36 -2.74 2.46
C HIS A 38 -7.66 -2.89 1.67
N ILE A 39 -8.04 -4.12 1.29
CA ILE A 39 -9.33 -4.40 0.65
C ILE A 39 -10.50 -4.02 1.58
N LEU A 40 -10.43 -4.36 2.87
CA LEU A 40 -11.43 -3.97 3.85
C LEU A 40 -11.53 -2.45 3.98
N GLY A 41 -10.40 -1.73 4.02
CA GLY A 41 -10.38 -0.27 4.03
C GLY A 41 -11.06 0.34 2.81
N ILE A 42 -10.84 -0.23 1.62
CA ILE A 42 -11.49 0.16 0.36
C ILE A 42 -13.00 -0.08 0.41
N LEU A 43 -13.43 -1.23 0.92
CA LEU A 43 -14.85 -1.55 1.07
C LEU A 43 -15.53 -0.57 2.02
N ILE A 44 -14.91 -0.27 3.17
CA ILE A 44 -15.40 0.74 4.11
C ILE A 44 -15.51 2.11 3.41
N PHE A 45 -14.51 2.51 2.63
CA PHE A 45 -14.51 3.78 1.90
C PHE A 45 -15.72 3.90 0.96
N TYR A 46 -15.88 2.94 0.04
CA TYR A 46 -16.94 3.00 -0.95
C TYR A 46 -18.33 2.81 -0.35
N THR A 47 -18.48 1.91 0.62
CA THR A 47 -19.76 1.74 1.32
C THR A 47 -20.15 3.00 2.09
N SER A 48 -19.21 3.68 2.75
CA SER A 48 -19.49 4.94 3.45
C SER A 48 -19.98 6.03 2.51
N ILE A 49 -19.37 6.17 1.33
CA ILE A 49 -19.81 7.13 0.30
C ILE A 49 -21.20 6.76 -0.23
N LEU A 50 -21.41 5.49 -0.59
CA LEU A 50 -22.69 5.01 -1.11
C LEU A 50 -23.80 5.16 -0.08
N SER A 51 -23.55 4.84 1.19
CA SER A 51 -24.50 5.03 2.29
C SER A 51 -24.81 6.51 2.52
N THR A 52 -23.80 7.39 2.44
CA THR A 52 -24.03 8.85 2.52
C THR A 52 -25.00 9.30 1.44
N PHE A 53 -24.80 8.85 0.19
CA PHE A 53 -25.66 9.21 -0.94
C PHE A 53 -27.06 8.59 -0.83
N TRP A 54 -27.17 7.31 -0.47
CA TRP A 54 -28.45 6.60 -0.45
C TRP A 54 -29.35 7.04 0.71
N PHE A 55 -28.77 7.20 1.90
CA PHE A 55 -29.50 7.58 3.11
C PHE A 55 -29.48 9.08 3.36
N GLN A 56 -28.82 9.87 2.50
CA GLN A 56 -28.67 11.32 2.63
C GLN A 56 -28.13 11.74 4.01
N ASN A 57 -27.26 10.90 4.58
CA ASN A 57 -26.79 11.04 5.95
C ASN A 57 -25.26 11.18 5.97
N LEU A 58 -24.80 12.40 6.28
CA LEU A 58 -23.37 12.73 6.31
C LEU A 58 -22.61 12.02 7.45
N TRP A 59 -23.29 11.47 8.46
CA TRP A 59 -22.63 10.73 9.54
C TRP A 59 -21.87 9.49 9.04
N PHE A 60 -22.25 8.93 7.89
CA PHE A 60 -21.48 7.84 7.28
C PHE A 60 -20.07 8.26 6.85
N LEU A 61 -19.82 9.56 6.59
CA LEU A 61 -18.48 10.06 6.28
C LEU A 61 -17.53 10.01 7.49
N CYS A 62 -18.06 9.92 8.72
CA CYS A 62 -17.24 9.71 9.92
C CYS A 62 -16.53 8.35 9.93
N ALA A 63 -16.91 7.41 9.06
CA ALA A 63 -16.20 6.15 8.86
C ALA A 63 -14.98 6.28 7.92
N LEU A 64 -14.81 7.39 7.20
CA LEU A 64 -13.66 7.58 6.30
C LEU A 64 -12.29 7.50 7.02
N PRO A 65 -12.09 8.06 8.22
CA PRO A 65 -10.86 7.85 8.99
C PRO A 65 -10.58 6.37 9.33
N LEU A 66 -11.63 5.53 9.48
CA LEU A 66 -11.45 4.10 9.74
C LEU A 66 -10.75 3.40 8.57
N THR A 67 -10.93 3.87 7.35
CA THR A 67 -10.26 3.30 6.16
C THR A 67 -8.74 3.34 6.29
N GLN A 68 -8.21 4.45 6.83
CA GLN A 68 -6.78 4.62 7.06
C GLN A 68 -6.30 3.79 8.25
N LEU A 69 -7.09 3.75 9.33
CA LEU A 69 -6.76 2.94 10.51
C LEU A 69 -6.66 1.46 10.18
N VAL A 70 -7.59 0.93 9.39
CA VAL A 70 -7.60 -0.48 8.97
C VAL A 70 -6.37 -0.82 8.12
N GLY A 71 -6.01 0.03 7.16
CA GLY A 71 -4.78 -0.13 6.37
C GLY A 71 -3.50 -0.02 7.21
N LEU A 72 -3.46 0.93 8.14
CA LEU A 72 -2.32 1.13 9.05
C LEU A 72 -2.12 -0.06 9.99
N VAL A 73 -3.21 -0.62 10.54
CA VAL A 73 -3.18 -1.83 11.37
C VAL A 73 -2.63 -3.01 10.58
N GLY A 74 -3.02 -3.15 9.30
CA GLY A 74 -2.47 -4.15 8.39
C GLY A 74 -0.94 -4.05 8.27
N HIS A 75 -0.42 -2.84 8.10
CA HIS A 75 1.02 -2.60 8.09
C HIS A 75 1.68 -2.90 9.43
N LEU A 76 1.14 -2.39 10.54
CA LEU A 76 1.71 -2.55 11.88
C LEU A 76 1.87 -4.02 12.28
N LEU A 77 0.87 -4.84 11.96
CA LEU A 77 0.80 -6.22 12.44
C LEU A 77 1.50 -7.21 11.49
N PHE A 78 1.54 -6.92 10.19
CA PHE A 78 1.89 -7.93 9.19
C PHE A 78 3.01 -7.54 8.22
N GLU A 79 3.45 -6.29 8.21
CA GLU A 79 4.62 -5.87 7.47
C GLU A 79 5.75 -5.53 8.46
N HIS A 80 6.89 -6.19 8.33
CA HIS A 80 8.09 -5.90 9.14
C HIS A 80 8.76 -4.55 8.78
N ASN A 81 8.18 -3.81 7.84
CA ASN A 81 8.73 -2.58 7.29
C ASN A 81 8.28 -1.37 8.12
N HIS A 82 9.20 -0.45 8.39
CA HIS A 82 8.90 0.77 9.15
C HIS A 82 7.81 1.57 8.44
N ILE A 83 6.72 1.86 9.15
CA ILE A 83 5.67 2.76 8.68
C ILE A 83 6.29 4.14 8.52
N ASN A 84 6.42 4.58 7.27
CA ASN A 84 6.84 5.94 7.01
C ASN A 84 5.64 6.85 7.29
N ILE A 85 5.85 8.07 7.81
CA ILE A 85 4.76 9.04 8.03
C ILE A 85 4.02 9.31 6.70
N GLN A 86 4.71 9.15 5.57
CA GLN A 86 4.12 9.21 4.23
C GLN A 86 3.12 8.10 3.92
N ASP A 87 3.24 6.93 4.56
CA ASP A 87 2.29 5.82 4.44
C ASP A 87 1.03 6.08 5.30
N ALA A 88 1.10 6.99 6.28
CA ALA A 88 -0.03 7.42 7.12
C ALA A 88 -0.79 8.63 6.53
N ILE A 89 -0.26 9.27 5.49
CA ILE A 89 -0.90 10.42 4.83
C ILE A 89 -1.44 9.96 3.48
N PHE A 90 -2.74 10.18 3.27
CA PHE A 90 -3.39 9.89 2.00
C PHE A 90 -2.73 10.70 0.87
N SER A 91 -2.00 10.03 -0.02
CA SER A 91 -1.36 10.65 -1.18
C SER A 91 -2.00 10.18 -2.48
N TRP A 92 -2.03 11.06 -3.48
CA TRP A 92 -2.55 10.70 -4.81
C TRP A 92 -1.76 9.55 -5.45
N ARG A 93 -0.43 9.48 -5.21
CA ARG A 93 0.44 8.38 -5.66
C ARG A 93 0.04 7.05 -5.01
N ALA A 94 -0.18 7.05 -3.70
CA ALA A 94 -0.63 5.87 -2.95
C ALA A 94 -2.02 5.41 -3.40
N SER A 95 -2.97 6.33 -3.56
CA SER A 95 -4.33 6.01 -4.02
C SER A 95 -4.34 5.38 -5.42
N ARG A 96 -3.53 5.91 -6.35
CA ARG A 96 -3.33 5.30 -7.69
C ARG A 96 -2.74 3.90 -7.61
N CYS A 97 -1.78 3.66 -6.72
CA CYS A 97 -1.19 2.33 -6.52
C CYS A 97 -2.19 1.37 -5.87
N LEU A 98 -3.00 1.84 -4.94
CA LEU A 98 -4.04 1.04 -4.30
C LEU A 98 -5.10 0.58 -5.31
N ALA A 99 -5.54 1.48 -6.20
CA ALA A 99 -6.43 1.14 -7.31
C ALA A 99 -5.77 0.14 -8.28
N ARG A 100 -4.49 0.34 -8.61
CA ARG A 100 -3.72 -0.60 -9.45
C ARG A 100 -3.58 -1.98 -8.79
N MET A 101 -3.36 -2.03 -7.48
CA MET A 101 -3.28 -3.27 -6.70
C MET A 101 -4.61 -4.02 -6.76
N LEU A 102 -5.74 -3.36 -6.51
CA LEU A 102 -7.07 -3.95 -6.64
C LEU A 102 -7.29 -4.56 -8.02
N TRP A 103 -6.98 -3.79 -9.07
CA TRP A 103 -7.11 -4.28 -10.45
C TRP A 103 -6.26 -5.53 -10.68
N ARG A 104 -4.99 -5.51 -10.25
CA ARG A 104 -4.05 -6.63 -10.40
C ARG A 104 -4.46 -7.85 -9.59
N LEU A 105 -5.07 -7.66 -8.41
CA LEU A 105 -5.65 -8.73 -7.60
C LEU A 105 -6.84 -9.36 -8.31
N PHE A 106 -7.74 -8.53 -8.86
CA PHE A 106 -8.93 -9.00 -9.57
C PHE A 106 -8.58 -9.88 -10.79
N ILE A 107 -7.55 -9.49 -11.55
CA ILE A 107 -7.07 -10.30 -12.69
C ILE A 107 -6.07 -11.41 -12.30
N GLY A 108 -5.84 -11.63 -11.00
CA GLY A 108 -4.97 -12.69 -10.49
C GLY A 108 -3.47 -12.49 -10.75
N LYS A 109 -3.02 -11.29 -11.13
CA LYS A 109 -1.62 -11.03 -11.53
C LYS A 109 -0.77 -10.33 -10.47
N TYR A 110 -1.32 -10.04 -9.29
CA TYR A 110 -0.57 -9.33 -8.24
C TYR A 110 0.57 -10.18 -7.65
N GLN A 111 0.38 -11.50 -7.51
CA GLN A 111 1.44 -12.40 -7.04
C GLN A 111 2.65 -12.44 -7.99
N GLN A 112 2.41 -12.36 -9.30
CA GLN A 112 3.47 -12.27 -10.30
C GLN A 112 4.26 -10.97 -10.16
N ASP A 113 3.57 -9.85 -9.86
CA ASP A 113 4.26 -8.58 -9.60
C ASP A 113 5.18 -8.68 -8.39
N ILE A 114 4.69 -9.25 -7.28
CA ILE A 114 5.48 -9.46 -6.05
C ILE A 114 6.73 -10.27 -6.38
N GLN A 115 6.58 -11.41 -7.06
CA GLN A 115 7.71 -12.27 -7.40
C GLN A 115 8.73 -11.57 -8.30
N GLN A 116 8.27 -10.84 -9.32
CA GLN A 116 9.15 -10.10 -10.22
C GLN A 116 9.99 -9.06 -9.47
N ARG A 117 9.39 -8.29 -8.56
CA ARG A 117 10.10 -7.24 -7.81
C ARG A 117 11.04 -7.85 -6.77
N ARG A 118 10.65 -8.95 -6.12
CA ARG A 118 11.54 -9.71 -5.23
C ARG A 118 12.78 -10.21 -5.96
N ASN A 119 12.62 -10.77 -7.16
CA ASN A 119 13.74 -11.25 -7.97
C ASN A 119 14.69 -10.11 -8.36
N ILE A 120 14.17 -8.95 -8.78
CA ILE A 120 14.99 -7.77 -9.10
C ILE A 120 15.78 -7.32 -7.86
N LEU A 121 15.12 -7.22 -6.70
CA LEU A 121 15.77 -6.80 -5.46
C LEU A 121 16.84 -7.79 -5.00
N TYR A 122 16.57 -9.09 -5.13
CA TYR A 122 17.53 -10.16 -4.82
C TYR A 122 18.76 -10.09 -5.71
N ASN A 123 18.57 -9.97 -7.03
CA ASN A 123 19.68 -9.86 -7.99
C ASN A 123 20.53 -8.63 -7.73
N TYR A 124 19.89 -7.47 -7.46
CA TYR A 124 20.61 -6.23 -7.13
C TYR A 124 21.49 -6.39 -5.87
N ARG A 125 20.98 -7.06 -4.83
CA ARG A 125 21.74 -7.29 -3.59
C ARG A 125 22.93 -8.24 -3.76
N ASN A 126 22.87 -9.19 -4.70
CA ASN A 126 23.96 -10.14 -4.95
C ASN A 126 25.00 -9.64 -5.96
N LEU A 127 24.74 -8.51 -6.63
CA LEU A 127 25.67 -7.84 -7.54
C LEU A 127 26.55 -6.79 -6.82
N LEU A 128 26.23 -6.47 -5.56
CA LEU A 128 27.00 -5.62 -4.64
C LEU A 128 27.87 -6.48 -3.73
#